data_AF-A0A3D4B711-F1
#
_entry.id   AF-A0A3D4B711-F1
#
_cell.length_a   1.000
_cell.length_b   1.000
_cell.length_c   1.000
_cell.angle_alpha   90.00
_cell.angle_beta   90.00
_cell.angle_gamma   90.00
#
_symmetry.space_group_name_H-M   'P 1'
#
loop_
_entity.id
_entity.type
_entity.pdbx_description
1 polymer ?
#
loop_
_entity_poly.entity_id
_entity_poly.type
_entity_poly.pdbx_seq_one_letter_code
_entity_poly.pdbx_strand_id
1 'polypeptide(L)'
;VWVADLQQYYREATRILQPGGLFLINEYHPFRRIWADTPDALSVKHSYFNRGPHCYEVAEGLFDEESGDIPSYEFNWTIADYVNAVMKTDSEILRLKSMAMTPKASKPPPWEGCPIISCL
;
A
#
# COMPACT_ATOMS: atom_id res chain seq x y z
N VAL A 1 -0.13 3.82 3.33
CA VAL A 1 -1.30 4.40 2.61
C VAL A 1 -1.86 5.52 3.47
N TRP A 2 -1.99 6.72 2.93
CA TRP A 2 -2.44 7.91 3.65
C TRP A 2 -3.98 8.03 3.76
N VAL A 3 -4.73 7.16 3.07
CA VAL A 3 -6.19 7.15 3.09
C VAL A 3 -6.70 6.56 4.42
N ALA A 4 -7.30 7.41 5.25
CA ALA A 4 -7.84 7.03 6.56
C ALA A 4 -9.22 6.34 6.50
N ASP A 5 -10.00 6.59 5.45
CA ASP A 5 -11.31 5.95 5.24
C ASP A 5 -11.40 5.41 3.81
N LEU A 6 -11.15 4.11 3.65
CA LEU A 6 -11.28 3.43 2.35
C LEU A 6 -12.71 3.48 1.82
N GLN A 7 -13.72 3.29 2.69
CA GLN A 7 -15.11 3.22 2.25
C GLN A 7 -15.55 4.55 1.63
N GLN A 8 -15.21 5.67 2.28
CA GLN A 8 -15.46 6.99 1.72
C GLN A 8 -14.66 7.24 0.44
N TYR A 9 -13.38 6.88 0.42
CA TYR A 9 -12.53 7.04 -0.75
C TYR A 9 -13.11 6.34 -1.99
N TYR A 10 -13.44 5.05 -1.87
CA TYR A 10 -13.99 4.27 -2.98
C TYR A 10 -15.40 4.74 -3.38
N ARG A 11 -16.23 5.13 -2.41
CA ARG A 11 -17.56 5.69 -2.71
C ARG A 11 -17.47 6.98 -3.52
N GLU A 12 -16.58 7.90 -3.15
CA GLU A 12 -16.43 9.15 -3.91
C GLU A 12 -15.80 8.91 -5.28
N ALA A 13 -14.83 8.01 -5.38
CA ALA A 13 -14.22 7.63 -6.65
C ALA A 13 -15.27 7.06 -7.62
N THR A 14 -16.15 6.18 -7.14
CA THR A 14 -17.21 5.58 -7.97
C THR A 14 -18.30 6.59 -8.32
N ARG A 15 -18.65 7.51 -7.42
CA ARG A 15 -19.66 8.56 -7.65
C ARG A 15 -19.31 9.50 -8.82
N ILE A 16 -18.03 9.80 -9.03
CA ILE A 16 -17.60 10.75 -10.07
C ILE A 16 -17.38 10.09 -11.44
N LEU A 17 -17.40 8.75 -11.52
CA LEU A 17 -17.25 8.05 -12.78
C LEU A 17 -18.53 8.18 -13.60
N GLN A 18 -18.36 8.36 -14.91
CA GLN A 18 -19.45 8.17 -15.85
C GLN A 18 -19.93 6.70 -15.82
N PRO A 19 -21.19 6.40 -16.18
CA PRO A 19 -21.67 5.03 -16.32
C PRO A 19 -20.75 4.20 -17.24
N GLY A 20 -20.30 3.05 -16.75
CA GLY A 20 -19.35 2.18 -17.47
C GLY A 20 -17.88 2.63 -17.40
N GLY A 21 -17.56 3.68 -16.64
CA GLY A 21 -16.19 4.13 -16.40
C GLY A 21 -15.34 3.09 -15.67
N LEU A 22 -14.04 3.07 -15.96
CA LEU A 22 -13.09 2.16 -15.32
C LEU A 22 -12.30 2.90 -14.24
N PHE A 23 -12.16 2.25 -13.08
CA PHE A 23 -11.30 2.71 -12.00
C PHE A 23 -10.14 1.72 -11.80
N LEU A 24 -8.92 2.16 -12.12
CA LEU A 24 -7.70 1.37 -11.97
C LEU A 24 -6.90 1.88 -10.78
N ILE A 25 -6.50 0.96 -9.91
CA ILE A 25 -5.72 1.26 -8.71
C ILE A 25 -4.51 0.36 -8.67
N ASN A 26 -3.36 0.94 -8.37
CA ASN A 26 -2.14 0.22 -8.07
C ASN A 26 -1.69 0.60 -6.67
N GLU A 27 -1.63 -0.38 -5.78
CA GLU A 27 -1.27 -0.20 -4.38
C GLU A 27 -0.17 -1.17 -3.98
N TYR A 28 0.70 -0.74 -3.07
CA TYR A 28 1.69 -1.64 -2.50
C TYR A 28 0.98 -2.76 -1.74
N HIS A 29 1.45 -4.00 -1.96
CA HIS A 29 0.86 -5.15 -1.30
C HIS A 29 0.97 -5.01 0.23
N PRO A 30 -0.12 -5.16 1.00
CA PRO A 30 -0.11 -4.93 2.45
C PRO A 30 0.92 -5.79 3.22
N PHE A 31 1.25 -6.96 2.67
CA PHE A 31 2.25 -7.86 3.23
C PHE A 31 3.65 -7.23 3.33
N ARG A 32 3.97 -6.19 2.56
CA ARG A 32 5.25 -5.48 2.67
C ARG A 32 5.47 -4.87 4.06
N ARG A 33 4.40 -4.59 4.80
CA ARG A 33 4.46 -3.78 6.02
C ARG A 33 4.61 -4.57 7.31
N ILE A 34 4.72 -5.90 7.21
CA ILE A 34 4.92 -6.76 8.39
C ILE A 34 6.39 -6.83 8.80
N TRP A 35 7.31 -6.49 7.90
CA TRP A 35 8.73 -6.70 8.05
C TRP A 35 9.39 -5.62 8.92
N ALA A 36 10.42 -6.00 9.66
CA ALA A 36 11.36 -5.05 10.25
C ALA A 36 12.16 -4.38 9.15
N ASP A 37 12.45 -3.09 9.33
CA ASP A 37 13.41 -2.38 8.50
C ASP A 37 14.83 -2.64 9.03
N THR A 38 15.36 -3.81 8.70
CA THR A 38 16.71 -4.23 9.11
C THR A 38 17.47 -4.78 7.91
N PRO A 39 18.68 -4.27 7.62
CA PRO A 39 19.44 -4.65 6.42
C PRO A 39 19.90 -6.12 6.44
N ASP A 40 20.19 -6.65 7.62
CA ASP A 40 20.92 -7.92 7.74
C ASP A 40 20.03 -9.15 7.95
N ALA A 41 18.73 -8.96 8.19
CA ALA A 41 17.84 -10.06 8.54
C ALA A 41 16.40 -9.80 8.10
N LEU A 42 15.77 -10.84 7.56
CA LEU A 42 14.33 -10.85 7.33
C LEU A 42 13.60 -11.26 8.61
N SER A 43 12.96 -10.30 9.27
CA SER A 43 12.19 -10.56 10.49
C SER A 43 10.82 -9.89 10.45
N VAL A 44 9.81 -10.56 10.99
CA VAL A 44 8.47 -9.99 11.14
C VAL A 44 8.45 -9.12 12.39
N LYS A 45 8.12 -7.83 12.23
CA LYS A 45 8.04 -6.84 13.32
C LYS A 45 6.61 -6.41 13.63
N HIS A 46 5.75 -6.37 12.61
CA HIS A 46 4.40 -5.83 12.73
C HIS A 46 3.35 -6.89 12.38
N SER A 47 2.25 -6.89 13.14
CA SER A 47 1.07 -7.70 12.78
C SER A 47 0.45 -7.18 11.49
N TYR A 48 0.15 -8.09 10.56
CA TYR A 48 -0.59 -7.78 9.33
C TYR A 48 -1.95 -7.12 9.61
N PHE A 49 -2.56 -7.41 10.76
CA PHE A 49 -3.88 -6.90 11.15
C PHE A 49 -3.81 -5.59 11.94
N ASN A 50 -2.60 -5.08 12.23
CA ASN A 50 -2.45 -3.77 12.88
C ASN A 50 -2.58 -2.66 11.84
N ARG A 51 -3.81 -2.18 11.65
CA ARG A 51 -4.20 -1.22 10.62
C ARG A 51 -3.70 0.21 10.85
N GLY A 52 -3.22 0.57 12.05
CA GLY A 52 -2.86 1.95 12.39
C GLY A 52 -4.00 2.74 13.05
N PRO A 53 -3.95 4.08 13.05
CA PRO A 53 -2.98 4.92 12.35
C PRO A 53 -1.54 4.72 12.85
N HIS A 54 -0.58 4.74 11.94
CA HIS A 54 0.85 4.74 12.23
C HIS A 54 1.39 6.13 11.92
N CYS A 55 2.04 6.76 12.89
CA CYS A 55 2.64 8.09 12.72
C CYS A 55 4.11 7.95 12.35
N TYR A 56 4.54 8.76 11.38
CA TYR A 56 5.92 8.89 10.94
C TYR A 56 6.28 10.38 10.94
N GLU A 57 7.55 10.65 11.19
CA GLU A 57 8.12 11.99 11.13
C GLU A 57 8.80 12.14 9.76
N VAL A 58 8.35 13.09 8.95
CA VAL A 58 8.85 13.30 7.58
C VAL A 58 9.42 14.70 7.41
N ALA A 59 10.46 14.82 6.59
CA ALA A 59 11.03 16.09 6.18
C ALA A 59 10.11 16.83 5.19
N GLU A 60 10.38 18.13 5.00
CA GLU A 60 9.58 18.99 4.13
C GLU A 60 9.71 18.58 2.64
N GLY A 61 10.86 18.04 2.24
CA GLY A 61 11.06 17.46 0.92
C GLY A 61 10.49 16.04 0.81
N LEU A 62 9.67 15.81 -0.22
CA LEU A 62 9.05 14.50 -0.49
C LEU A 62 10.02 13.32 -0.66
N PHE A 63 11.30 13.61 -0.93
CA PHE A 63 12.36 12.63 -1.21
C PHE A 63 13.53 12.74 -0.25
N ASP A 64 13.40 13.54 0.79
CA ASP A 64 14.47 13.69 1.77
C ASP A 64 14.50 12.42 2.63
N GLU A 65 15.66 11.77 2.69
CA GLU A 65 15.87 10.54 3.47
C GLU A 65 16.00 10.83 4.98
N GLU A 66 16.14 12.10 5.36
CA GLU A 66 16.24 12.54 6.75
C GLU A 66 14.85 12.60 7.40
N SER A 67 14.77 12.16 8.66
CA SER A 67 13.57 12.35 9.48
C SER A 67 13.38 13.85 9.76
N GLY A 68 12.20 14.38 9.48
CA GLY A 68 11.83 15.77 9.78
C GLY A 68 10.91 15.89 10.99
N ASP A 69 10.25 17.04 11.15
CA ASP A 69 9.34 17.31 12.29
C ASP A 69 7.85 17.30 11.90
N ILE A 70 7.53 16.93 10.65
CA ILE A 70 6.16 16.94 10.15
C ILE A 70 5.51 15.58 10.39
N PRO A 71 4.40 15.49 11.15
CA PRO A 71 3.71 14.22 11.36
C PRO A 71 2.96 13.80 10.10
N SER A 72 3.24 12.59 9.63
CA SER A 72 2.51 11.91 8.55
C SER A 72 1.86 10.64 9.10
N TYR A 73 0.63 10.36 8.66
CA TYR A 73 -0.12 9.20 9.11
C TYR A 73 -0.36 8.23 7.98
N GLU A 74 -0.06 6.96 8.24
CA GLU A 74 -0.38 5.88 7.33
C GLU A 74 -1.16 4.74 7.97
N PHE A 75 -1.92 4.05 7.12
CA PHE A 75 -2.80 2.96 7.49
C PHE A 75 -2.41 1.69 6.75
N ASN A 76 -2.36 0.59 7.50
CA ASN A 76 -2.02 -0.76 7.05
C ASN A 76 -3.27 -1.58 6.77
N TRP A 77 -4.01 -1.16 5.75
CA TRP A 77 -5.19 -1.88 5.28
C TRP A 77 -4.85 -3.25 4.72
N THR A 78 -5.66 -4.25 5.04
CA THR A 78 -5.54 -5.60 4.48
C THR A 78 -6.15 -5.67 3.08
N ILE A 79 -5.84 -6.72 2.32
CA ILE A 79 -6.50 -6.97 1.02
C ILE A 79 -8.02 -7.07 1.20
N ALA A 80 -8.46 -7.72 2.27
CA ALA A 80 -9.87 -7.86 2.58
C ALA A 80 -10.53 -6.49 2.84
N ASP A 81 -9.83 -5.56 3.51
CA ASP A 81 -10.37 -4.21 3.74
C ASP A 81 -10.59 -3.46 2.41
N TYR A 82 -9.66 -3.57 1.46
CA TYR A 82 -9.81 -3.00 0.12
C TYR A 82 -10.98 -3.63 -0.65
N VAL A 83 -11.04 -4.96 -0.72
CA VAL A 83 -12.11 -5.68 -1.44
C VAL A 83 -13.48 -5.35 -0.84
N ASN A 84 -13.60 -5.42 0.49
CA ASN A 84 -14.83 -5.09 1.20
C ASN A 84 -15.21 -3.61 1.10
N ALA A 85 -14.26 -2.70 0.81
CA ALA A 85 -14.57 -1.31 0.52
C ALA A 85 -15.18 -1.12 -0.85
N VAL A 86 -14.63 -1.76 -1.87
CA VAL A 86 -15.20 -1.71 -3.22
C VAL A 86 -16.57 -2.41 -3.26
N MET A 87 -16.73 -3.56 -2.60
CA MET A 87 -18.01 -4.30 -2.57
C MET A 87 -19.18 -3.53 -1.96
N LYS A 88 -18.94 -2.46 -1.21
CA LYS A 88 -20.00 -1.60 -0.64
C LYS A 88 -20.33 -0.39 -1.51
N THR A 89 -19.70 -0.28 -2.68
CA THR A 89 -20.01 0.75 -3.68
C THR A 89 -20.90 0.17 -4.78
N ASP A 90 -21.46 1.03 -5.62
CA ASP A 90 -22.23 0.61 -6.80
C ASP A 90 -21.29 0.32 -7.98
N SER A 91 -20.33 -0.57 -7.76
CA SER A 91 -19.30 -0.91 -8.74
C SER A 91 -18.91 -2.38 -8.67
N GLU A 92 -18.39 -2.89 -9.79
CA GLU A 92 -17.99 -4.28 -9.93
C GLU A 92 -16.46 -4.43 -9.92
N ILE A 93 -15.94 -5.41 -9.18
CA ILE A 93 -14.51 -5.77 -9.24
C ILE A 93 -14.28 -6.63 -10.47
N LEU A 94 -13.77 -6.02 -11.54
CA LEU A 94 -13.46 -6.74 -12.79
C LEU A 94 -12.19 -7.59 -12.68
N ARG A 95 -11.18 -7.11 -11.94
CA ARG A 95 -9.91 -7.82 -11.78
C ARG A 95 -9.18 -7.36 -10.52
N LEU A 96 -8.68 -8.34 -9.77
CA LEU A 96 -7.72 -8.17 -8.68
C LEU A 96 -6.50 -9.02 -8.98
N LYS A 97 -5.29 -8.43 -8.95
CA LYS A 97 -4.05 -9.15 -9.23
C LYS A 97 -2.91 -8.64 -8.34
N SER A 98 -2.26 -9.56 -7.63
CA SER A 98 -0.96 -9.29 -7.03
C SER A 98 0.12 -9.27 -8.11
N MET A 99 0.87 -8.17 -8.21
CA MET A 99 2.00 -8.10 -9.12
C MET A 99 3.24 -8.72 -8.47
N ALA A 100 3.80 -9.74 -9.12
CA ALA A 100 5.14 -10.21 -8.81
C ALA A 100 6.16 -9.32 -9.53
N MET A 101 7.30 -9.07 -8.87
CA MET A 101 8.43 -8.46 -9.54
C MET A 101 8.96 -9.47 -10.56
N THR A 102 8.97 -9.14 -11.84
CA THR A 102 9.61 -10.00 -12.84
C THR A 102 11.13 -9.82 -12.76
N PRO A 103 11.95 -10.88 -12.86
CA PRO A 103 13.43 -10.80 -12.76
C PRO A 103 14.12 -9.90 -13.79
N LYS A 104 13.39 -9.38 -14.79
CA LYS A 104 13.94 -8.55 -15.88
C LYS A 104 14.20 -7.09 -15.50
N ALA A 105 13.89 -6.65 -14.29
CA ALA A 105 14.38 -5.36 -13.81
C ALA A 105 15.91 -5.47 -13.64
N SER A 106 16.66 -4.91 -14.59
CA SER A 106 18.13 -4.92 -14.62
C SER A 106 18.79 -4.20 -13.45
N LYS A 107 17.99 -3.54 -12.61
CA LYS A 107 18.41 -2.99 -11.32
C LYS A 107 17.38 -3.41 -10.27
N PRO A 108 17.82 -3.87 -9.08
CA PRO A 108 16.94 -3.89 -7.93
C PRO A 108 16.38 -2.47 -7.73
N PRO A 109 15.10 -2.32 -7.35
CA PRO A 109 14.59 -1.01 -6.95
C PRO A 109 15.48 -0.48 -5.81
N PRO A 110 15.67 0.85 -5.68
CA PRO A 110 16.69 1.47 -4.80
C PRO A 110 16.57 1.18 -3.29
N TRP A 111 15.63 0.33 -2.89
CA TRP A 111 15.35 -0.04 -1.51
C TRP A 111 15.99 -1.41 -1.23
N GLU A 112 17.25 -1.42 -0.79
CA GLU A 112 18.03 -2.64 -0.49
C GLU A 112 17.49 -3.48 0.70
N GLY A 113 16.48 -3.01 1.43
CA GLY A 113 15.95 -3.69 2.62
C GLY A 113 14.71 -4.56 2.41
N CYS A 114 14.11 -4.61 1.22
CA CYS A 114 12.90 -5.41 1.00
C CYS A 114 13.25 -6.73 0.31
N PRO A 115 13.09 -7.91 0.96
CA PRO A 115 13.36 -9.17 0.28
C PRO A 115 12.48 -9.25 -0.95
N ILE A 116 13.12 -9.34 -2.11
CA ILE A 116 12.46 -9.68 -3.35
C ILE A 116 11.89 -11.08 -3.12
N ILE A 117 10.57 -11.16 -2.92
CA ILE A 117 9.86 -12.45 -2.92
C ILE A 117 9.82 -12.93 -4.37
N SER A 118 10.95 -13.47 -4.80
CA SER A 118 11.11 -14.33 -5.94
C SER A 118 10.64 -15.72 -5.48
N CYS A 119 9.34 -16.02 -5.64
CA CYS A 119 8.89 -17.41 -5.56
C CYS A 119 9.52 -18.18 -6.73
N LEU A 120 10.41 -19.12 -6.40
CA LEU A 120 10.67 -20.31 -7.22
C LEU A 120 9.48 -21.27 -7.10
#